data_AF-A0A8J6MS79-F1
#
_entry.id   AF-A0A8J6MS79-F1
#
_cell.length_a   1.000
_cell.length_b   1.000
_cell.length_c   1.000
_cell.angle_alpha   90.00
_cell.angle_beta   90.00
_cell.angle_gamma   90.00
#
_symmetry.space_group_name_H-M   'P 1'
#
loop_
_entity.id
_entity.type
_entity.pdbx_description
1 polymer ?
#
loop_
_entity_poly.entity_id
_entity_poly.type
_entity_poly.pdbx_seq_one_letter_code
_entity_poly.pdbx_strand_id
1 'polypeptide(L)'
;MPRSSFGTDLPPQMESVMGALAELADSRGVFILDYLLGLPFQTEANQTYEEVRADMASLLRSMRPGVSEIIIHPSPATDEIKAIMPHWERRAMEFELFRDPYIQKVIKEEGIQMIRWIDLQKAQRAVTK
;
A
#
# COMPACT_ATOMS: atom_id res chain seq x y z
N MET A 1 -9.17 9.77 2.46
CA MET A 1 -9.41 9.22 1.11
C MET A 1 -8.18 9.52 0.28
N PRO A 2 -7.58 8.53 -0.40
CA PRO A 2 -6.48 8.78 -1.33
C PRO A 2 -7.01 9.50 -2.60
N ARG A 3 -6.12 10.17 -3.34
CA ARG A 3 -6.44 10.75 -4.65
C ARG A 3 -6.80 9.67 -5.69
N SER A 4 -6.27 8.47 -5.52
CA SER A 4 -6.55 7.29 -6.33
C SER A 4 -6.47 6.02 -5.48
N SER A 5 -7.43 5.10 -5.65
CA SER A 5 -7.40 3.76 -5.01
C SER A 5 -7.10 2.68 -6.05
N PHE A 6 -6.45 1.59 -5.65
CA PHE A 6 -6.19 0.44 -6.52
C PHE A 6 -7.48 -0.37 -6.80
N GLY A 7 -7.66 -0.82 -8.05
CA GLY A 7 -8.59 -1.90 -8.40
C GLY A 7 -10.08 -1.55 -8.46
N THR A 8 -10.44 -0.28 -8.29
CA THR A 8 -11.79 0.20 -8.58
C THR A 8 -11.67 1.36 -9.55
N ASP A 9 -12.06 1.14 -10.81
CA ASP A 9 -12.47 2.25 -11.67
C ASP A 9 -13.55 3.00 -10.90
N LEU A 10 -13.21 4.18 -10.42
CA LEU A 10 -14.17 5.02 -9.73
C LEU A 10 -15.26 5.36 -10.76
N PRO A 11 -16.54 5.35 -10.38
CA PRO A 11 -17.57 5.87 -11.26
C PRO A 11 -17.14 7.28 -11.72
N PRO A 12 -17.29 7.66 -12.99
CA PRO A 12 -16.82 8.95 -13.50
C PRO A 12 -17.31 10.16 -12.68
N GLN A 13 -18.47 10.02 -12.02
CA GLN A 13 -19.04 11.02 -11.14
C GLN A 13 -18.24 11.22 -9.83
N MET A 14 -17.47 10.21 -9.41
CA MET A 14 -16.68 10.23 -8.18
C MET A 14 -15.28 10.81 -8.40
N GLU A 15 -14.75 10.76 -9.62
CA GLU A 15 -13.46 11.37 -9.98
C GLU A 15 -13.46 12.88 -9.74
N SER A 16 -14.50 13.58 -10.19
CA SER A 16 -14.61 15.03 -10.00
C SER A 16 -14.74 15.43 -8.53
N VAL A 17 -15.49 14.64 -7.75
CA VAL A 17 -15.65 14.85 -6.30
C VAL A 17 -14.33 14.61 -5.57
N MET A 18 -13.59 13.56 -5.94
CA MET A 18 -12.27 13.28 -5.36
C MET A 18 -11.25 14.36 -5.72
N GLY A 19 -11.26 14.86 -6.96
CA GLY A 19 -10.44 15.98 -7.39
C GLY A 19 -10.71 17.23 -6.53
N ALA A 20 -11.98 17.61 -6.37
CA ALA A 20 -12.36 18.75 -5.54
C ALA A 20 -11.97 18.57 -4.06
N LEU A 21 -12.10 17.36 -3.51
CA LEU A 21 -11.67 17.05 -2.14
C LEU A 21 -10.15 17.11 -1.99
N ALA A 22 -9.40 16.67 -2.99
CA ALA A 22 -7.95 16.76 -3.02
C ALA A 22 -7.48 18.21 -3.07
N GLU A 23 -8.06 19.02 -3.97
CA GLU A 23 -7.78 20.47 -4.05
C GLU A 23 -8.14 21.18 -2.74
N LEU A 24 -9.26 20.81 -2.11
CA LEU A 24 -9.62 21.34 -0.80
C LEU A 24 -8.57 20.96 0.25
N ALA A 25 -8.12 19.71 0.30
CA ALA A 25 -7.07 19.28 1.22
C ALA A 25 -5.78 20.10 1.00
N ASP A 26 -5.36 20.28 -0.25
CA ASP A 26 -4.20 21.08 -0.61
C ASP A 26 -4.35 22.54 -0.19
N SER A 27 -5.53 23.15 -0.41
CA SER A 27 -5.83 24.52 0.02
C SER A 27 -5.80 24.71 1.54
N ARG A 28 -5.94 23.62 2.30
CA ARG A 28 -5.87 23.61 3.77
C ARG A 28 -4.52 23.14 4.29
N GLY A 29 -3.56 22.87 3.39
CA GLY A 29 -2.25 22.32 3.76
C GLY A 29 -2.37 20.97 4.45
N VAL A 30 -3.36 20.15 4.07
CA VAL A 30 -3.55 18.79 4.60
C VAL A 30 -3.00 17.79 3.58
N PHE A 31 -2.04 16.98 4.00
CA PHE A 31 -1.48 15.95 3.13
C PHE A 31 -2.38 14.72 3.14
N ILE A 32 -2.89 14.38 1.95
CA ILE A 32 -3.61 13.14 1.69
C ILE A 32 -2.72 12.21 0.86
N LEU A 33 -3.01 10.91 0.92
CA LEU A 33 -2.35 9.92 0.09
C LEU A 33 -2.68 10.17 -1.38
N ASP A 34 -1.71 10.00 -2.26
CA ASP A 34 -1.93 9.95 -3.69
C ASP A 34 -2.49 8.59 -4.09
N TYR A 35 -1.89 7.52 -3.56
CA TYR A 35 -2.25 6.15 -3.92
C TYR A 35 -2.41 5.29 -2.67
N LEU A 36 -3.52 4.55 -2.62
CA LEU A 36 -3.66 3.42 -1.71
C LEU A 36 -3.49 2.13 -2.52
N LEU A 37 -2.45 1.37 -2.16
CA LEU A 37 -1.98 0.20 -2.89
C LEU A 37 -2.03 -1.03 -1.99
N GLY A 38 -2.10 -2.20 -2.61
CA GLY A 38 -2.10 -3.47 -1.92
C GLY A 38 -2.33 -4.60 -2.92
N LEU A 39 -1.94 -5.80 -2.55
CA LEU A 39 -2.32 -7.00 -3.29
C LEU A 39 -3.69 -7.49 -2.79
N PRO A 40 -4.39 -8.38 -3.54
CA PRO A 40 -5.66 -8.94 -3.10
C PRO A 40 -5.59 -9.54 -1.69
N PHE A 41 -6.66 -9.35 -0.91
CA PHE A 41 -6.72 -9.83 0.48
C PHE A 41 -6.83 -11.35 0.58
N GLN A 42 -7.53 -11.98 -0.37
CA GLN A 42 -7.78 -13.42 -0.35
C GLN A 42 -6.59 -14.18 -0.94
N THR A 43 -6.35 -15.38 -0.42
CA THR A 43 -5.43 -16.34 -1.06
C THR A 43 -6.12 -16.95 -2.28
N GLU A 44 -5.42 -17.04 -3.40
CA GLU A 44 -5.85 -17.90 -4.51
C GLU A 44 -5.46 -19.36 -4.24
N ALA A 45 -6.20 -20.31 -4.80
CA ALA A 45 -5.92 -21.74 -4.60
C ALA A 45 -4.53 -22.09 -5.13
N ASN A 46 -3.70 -22.71 -4.29
CA ASN A 46 -2.30 -23.08 -4.59
C ASN A 46 -1.36 -21.90 -4.87
N GLN A 47 -1.70 -20.67 -4.46
CA GLN A 47 -0.82 -19.52 -4.60
C GLN A 47 0.48 -19.74 -3.82
N THR A 48 1.60 -19.60 -4.52
CA THR A 48 2.95 -19.78 -3.97
C THR A 48 3.52 -18.46 -3.45
N TYR A 49 4.51 -18.55 -2.56
CA TYR A 49 5.22 -17.37 -2.08
C TYR A 49 5.94 -16.64 -3.22
N GLU A 50 6.49 -17.38 -4.18
CA GLU A 50 7.19 -16.85 -5.35
C GLU A 50 6.27 -15.97 -6.21
N GLU A 51 5.01 -16.38 -6.40
CA GLU A 51 3.99 -15.60 -7.11
C GLU A 51 3.64 -14.32 -6.34
N VAL A 52 3.35 -14.40 -5.04
CA VAL A 52 3.07 -13.21 -4.21
C VAL A 52 4.24 -12.23 -4.23
N ARG A 53 5.48 -12.74 -4.18
CA ARG A 53 6.69 -11.94 -4.29
C ARG A 53 6.82 -11.27 -5.65
N ALA A 54 6.54 -12.00 -6.73
CA ALA A 54 6.57 -11.45 -8.09
C ALA A 54 5.51 -10.36 -8.26
N ASP A 55 4.30 -10.57 -7.75
CA ASP A 55 3.20 -9.60 -7.80
C ASP A 55 3.55 -8.32 -7.04
N MET A 56 4.10 -8.45 -5.82
CA MET A 56 4.53 -7.28 -5.05
C MET A 56 5.67 -6.52 -5.75
N ALA A 57 6.64 -7.23 -6.30
CA ALA A 57 7.72 -6.60 -7.06
C ALA A 57 7.18 -5.87 -8.30
N SER A 58 6.18 -6.43 -8.98
CA SER A 58 5.51 -5.77 -10.10
C SER A 58 4.75 -4.52 -9.64
N LEU A 59 4.01 -4.61 -8.52
CA LEU A 59 3.31 -3.48 -7.91
C LEU A 59 4.28 -2.34 -7.58
N LEU A 60 5.39 -2.64 -6.89
CA LEU A 60 6.42 -1.65 -6.53
C LEU A 60 7.00 -0.95 -7.76
N ARG A 61 7.30 -1.70 -8.84
CA ARG A 61 7.79 -1.14 -10.11
C ARG A 61 6.76 -0.31 -10.88
N SER A 62 5.48 -0.57 -10.63
CA SER A 62 4.38 0.18 -11.26
C SER A 62 4.03 1.49 -10.55
N MET A 63 4.63 1.74 -9.39
CA MET A 63 4.31 2.92 -8.58
C MET A 63 4.61 4.22 -9.33
N ARG A 64 3.70 5.18 -9.20
CA ARG A 64 3.86 6.53 -9.73
C ARG A 64 4.41 7.47 -8.65
N PRO A 65 5.11 8.56 -9.03
CA PRO A 65 5.52 9.58 -8.07
C PRO A 65 4.34 10.09 -7.23
N GLY A 66 4.55 10.22 -5.91
CA GLY A 66 3.55 10.65 -4.93
C GLY A 66 3.73 9.97 -3.58
N VAL A 67 2.88 10.33 -2.63
CA VAL A 67 2.75 9.70 -1.31
C VAL A 67 1.82 8.50 -1.43
N SER A 68 2.38 7.30 -1.35
CA SER A 68 1.60 6.05 -1.40
C SER A 68 1.56 5.36 -0.04
N GLU A 69 0.45 4.71 0.27
CA GLU A 69 0.37 3.71 1.34
C GLU A 69 0.20 2.33 0.72
N ILE A 70 1.04 1.37 1.12
CA ILE A 70 0.87 -0.05 0.79
C ILE A 70 0.30 -0.74 2.02
N ILE A 71 -0.92 -1.27 1.93
CA ILE A 71 -1.54 -2.03 3.00
C ILE A 71 -1.17 -3.51 2.87
N ILE A 72 -0.69 -4.10 3.97
CA ILE A 72 -0.41 -5.52 4.13
C ILE A 72 -0.97 -6.04 5.45
N HIS A 73 -1.16 -7.36 5.56
CA HIS A 73 -1.68 -8.00 6.77
C HIS A 73 -0.70 -9.10 7.24
N PRO A 74 0.55 -8.74 7.60
CA PRO A 74 1.57 -9.71 7.97
C PRO A 74 1.19 -10.42 9.29
N SER A 75 1.18 -11.75 9.29
CA SER A 75 0.98 -12.55 10.49
C SER A 75 1.73 -13.88 10.41
N PRO A 76 2.40 -14.33 11.48
CA PRO A 76 3.00 -15.67 11.50
C PRO A 76 1.93 -16.77 11.44
N ALA A 77 2.29 -17.93 10.89
CA ALA A 77 1.42 -19.11 10.77
C ALA A 77 1.34 -19.93 12.07
N THR A 78 0.96 -19.31 13.18
CA THR A 78 0.74 -20.02 14.45
C THR A 78 -0.55 -20.84 14.41
N ASP A 79 -0.68 -21.83 15.29
CA ASP A 79 -1.89 -22.66 15.37
C ASP A 79 -3.15 -21.84 15.69
N GLU A 80 -3.01 -20.80 16.51
CA GLU A 80 -4.09 -19.83 16.79
C GLU A 80 -4.53 -19.12 15.50
N ILE A 81 -3.59 -18.56 14.73
CA ILE A 81 -3.92 -17.85 13.49
C ILE A 81 -4.54 -18.78 12.47
N LYS A 82 -4.03 -20.02 12.34
CA LYS A 82 -4.62 -21.06 11.47
C LYS A 82 -6.06 -21.38 11.85
N ALA A 83 -6.40 -21.32 13.14
CA ALA A 83 -7.74 -21.62 13.63
C ALA A 83 -8.75 -20.48 13.38
N ILE A 84 -8.31 -19.21 13.37
CA ILE A 84 -9.22 -18.05 13.28
C ILE A 84 -9.18 -17.28 11.96
N MET A 85 -8.15 -17.48 11.13
CA MET A 85 -7.95 -16.75 9.88
C MET A 85 -8.04 -17.69 8.68
N PRO A 86 -9.16 -17.71 7.92
CA PRO A 86 -9.32 -18.54 6.73
C PRO A 86 -8.23 -18.39 5.67
N HIS A 87 -7.56 -17.23 5.62
CA HIS A 87 -6.48 -16.92 4.67
C HIS A 87 -5.11 -16.83 5.35
N TRP A 88 -4.87 -17.60 6.42
CA TRP A 88 -3.63 -17.55 7.20
C TRP A 88 -2.37 -17.75 6.34
N GLU A 89 -2.43 -18.59 5.30
CA GLU A 89 -1.31 -18.84 4.37
C GLU A 89 -0.84 -17.54 3.70
N ARG A 90 -1.80 -16.72 3.24
CA ARG A 90 -1.51 -15.42 2.66
C ARG A 90 -0.89 -14.46 3.65
N ARG A 91 -1.38 -14.44 4.89
CA ARG A 91 -0.81 -13.59 5.96
C ARG A 91 0.62 -13.99 6.31
N ALA A 92 0.92 -15.29 6.27
CA ALA A 92 2.26 -15.84 6.48
C ALA A 92 3.21 -15.47 5.33
N MET A 93 2.73 -15.52 4.08
CA MET A 93 3.50 -15.02 2.93
C MET A 93 3.77 -13.51 3.04
N GLU A 94 2.76 -12.71 3.40
CA GLU A 94 2.90 -11.26 3.63
C GLU A 94 3.85 -10.92 4.77
N PHE A 95 3.93 -11.79 5.80
CA PHE A 95 4.88 -11.64 6.91
C PHE A 95 6.34 -11.69 6.45
N GLU A 96 6.66 -12.55 5.49
CA GLU A 96 8.02 -12.67 4.93
C GLU A 96 8.33 -11.65 3.83
N LEU A 97 7.30 -11.17 3.13
CA LEU A 97 7.43 -10.40 1.89
C LEU A 97 8.37 -9.18 1.97
N PHE A 98 8.20 -8.30 2.97
CA PHE A 98 9.05 -7.11 3.14
C PHE A 98 10.36 -7.40 3.91
N ARG A 99 10.53 -8.63 4.39
CA ARG A 99 11.77 -9.16 4.97
C ARG A 99 12.65 -9.80 3.88
N ASP A 100 12.07 -10.12 2.72
CA ASP A 100 12.78 -10.70 1.58
C ASP A 100 13.82 -9.70 1.02
N PRO A 101 15.11 -10.08 0.95
CA PRO A 101 16.15 -9.25 0.36
C PRO A 101 15.86 -8.83 -1.08
N TYR A 102 15.13 -9.64 -1.86
CA TYR A 102 14.72 -9.29 -3.21
C TYR A 102 13.76 -8.10 -3.22
N ILE A 103 12.74 -8.10 -2.36
CA ILE A 103 11.79 -6.98 -2.25
C ILE A 103 12.49 -5.71 -1.75
N GLN A 104 13.38 -5.83 -0.76
CA GLN A 104 14.18 -4.70 -0.27
C GLN A 104 15.07 -4.11 -1.37
N LYS A 105 15.63 -4.97 -2.23
CA LYS A 105 16.41 -4.56 -3.40
C LYS A 105 15.53 -3.80 -4.39
N VAL A 106 14.33 -4.29 -4.72
CA VAL A 106 13.40 -3.60 -5.63
C VAL A 106 13.03 -2.21 -5.09
N ILE A 107 12.68 -2.09 -3.80
CA ILE A 107 12.38 -0.79 -3.17
C ILE A 107 13.53 0.20 -3.39
N LYS A 108 14.77 -0.26 -3.21
CA LYS A 108 15.97 0.57 -3.39
C LYS A 108 16.21 0.95 -4.86
N GLU A 109 16.06 0.00 -5.79
CA GLU A 109 16.28 0.21 -7.23
C GLU A 109 15.25 1.19 -7.83
N GLU A 110 13.99 1.09 -7.40
CA GLU A 110 12.91 1.99 -7.82
C GLU A 110 12.97 3.37 -7.11
N GLY A 111 13.95 3.60 -6.23
CA GLY A 111 14.11 4.85 -5.50
C GLY A 111 12.96 5.16 -4.53
N ILE A 112 12.22 4.13 -4.09
CA ILE A 112 11.09 4.28 -3.19
C ILE A 112 11.59 4.66 -1.79
N GLN A 113 11.16 5.82 -1.31
CA GLN A 113 11.50 6.32 0.01
C GLN A 113 10.47 5.83 1.04
N MET A 114 10.88 4.91 1.91
CA MET A 114 10.03 4.52 3.05
C MET A 114 10.00 5.64 4.09
N ILE A 115 8.80 6.14 4.36
CA ILE A 115 8.53 7.15 5.38
C ILE A 115 7.56 6.61 6.43
N ARG A 116 7.48 7.29 7.57
CA ARG A 116 6.48 7.01 8.60
C ARG A 116 5.44 8.13 8.63
N TRP A 117 4.29 7.86 9.23
CA TRP A 117 3.25 8.87 9.47
C TRP A 117 3.75 10.13 10.18
N ILE A 118 4.73 9.99 11.09
CA ILE A 118 5.32 11.14 11.79
C ILE A 118 6.14 12.04 10.86
N ASP A 119 6.76 11.48 9.82
CA ASP A 119 7.55 12.25 8.85
C ASP A 119 6.60 13.06 7.95
N LEU A 120 5.47 12.48 7.55
CA LEU A 120 4.39 13.18 6.83
C LEU A 120 3.77 14.29 7.69
N GLN A 121 3.45 14.00 8.96
CA GLN A 121 2.91 14.99 9.90
C GLN A 121 3.87 16.18 10.08
N LYS A 122 5.18 15.92 10.21
CA LYS A 122 6.20 16.96 10.33
C LYS A 122 6.24 17.84 9.08
N ALA A 123 6.22 17.24 7.90
CA ALA A 123 6.21 17.97 6.64
C ALA A 123 4.94 18.83 6.51
N GLN A 124 3.78 18.31 6.89
CA GLN A 124 2.53 19.07 6.89
C GLN A 124 2.60 20.29 7.82
N ARG A 125 3.04 20.09 9.08
CA ARG A 125 3.20 21.20 10.05
C ARG A 125 4.21 22.26 9.62
N ALA A 126 5.16 21.92 8.76
CA ALA A 126 6.14 22.88 8.25
C ALA A 126 5.54 23.82 7.20
N VAL A 127 4.50 23.39 6.48
CA VAL A 127 3.86 24.19 5.41
C VAL A 127 2.61 24.94 5.88
N THR A 128 1.95 24.51 6.96
CA THR A 128 0.74 25.16 7.52
C THR A 128 1.05 26.26 8.55
N LYS A 129 2.21 26.93 8.46
CA LYS A 129 2.58 28.04 9.36
C LYS A 129 2.13 29.39 8.83
#